data_AF-A0AAQ3W598-F1
#
_entry.id   AF-A0AAQ3W598-F1
#
_cell.length_a   1.000
_cell.length_b   1.000
_cell.length_c   1.000
_cell.angle_alpha   90.00
_cell.angle_beta   90.00
_cell.angle_gamma   90.00
#
_symmetry.space_group_name_H-M   'P 1'
#
loop_
_entity.id
_entity.type
_entity.pdbx_description
1 polymer ?
#
loop_
_entity_poly.entity_id
_entity_poly.type
_entity_poly.pdbx_seq_one_letter_code
_entity_poly.pdbx_strand_id
1 'polypeptide(L)'
;MSNDFYAGEVKSQSIAAKQMANEYIQFCGTPKERGNIFMNAPLSSKTYDTMITLNLADDKYLQINSENDGEQRYFHDETTIKYLDSKREIILFKDSLHEGLESLKNMLLLSLNNELPVSEKTFLTGVGYEWNIYYHNLDEFSEEDPTELYSLWSVSPEIGSASWIYNRNSQIFFEISPQYLWDFIDSNVNEEQTSFEEFMESYTFDAQFSLDRKVCIEMVKILEGFLSTVEL
;
A
#
# COMPACT_ATOMS: atom_id res chain seq x y z
N MET A 1 -40.26 -24.40 -13.31
CA MET A 1 -39.63 -23.37 -14.16
C MET A 1 -38.55 -22.61 -13.36
N SER A 2 -37.55 -23.30 -12.83
CA SER A 2 -36.45 -22.68 -12.05
C SER A 2 -35.09 -23.32 -12.33
N ASN A 3 -35.06 -24.60 -12.75
CA ASN A 3 -33.80 -25.29 -13.07
C ASN A 3 -33.19 -24.90 -14.41
N ASP A 4 -33.99 -24.40 -15.36
CA ASP A 4 -33.48 -24.01 -16.69
C ASP A 4 -32.80 -22.63 -16.69
N PHE A 5 -33.12 -21.77 -15.70
CA PHE A 5 -32.52 -20.43 -15.56
C PHE A 5 -31.07 -20.54 -15.05
N TYR A 6 -30.86 -21.31 -13.97
CA TYR A 6 -29.53 -21.56 -13.40
C TYR A 6 -28.60 -22.29 -14.37
N ALA A 7 -29.10 -23.24 -15.17
CA ALA A 7 -28.29 -23.93 -16.17
C ALA A 7 -27.86 -23.00 -17.33
N GLY A 8 -28.65 -21.97 -17.63
CA GLY A 8 -28.33 -20.94 -18.62
C GLY A 8 -27.21 -20.00 -18.15
N GLU A 9 -27.30 -19.51 -16.91
CA GLU A 9 -26.29 -18.60 -16.32
C GLU A 9 -24.94 -19.29 -16.07
N VAL A 10 -24.95 -20.54 -15.61
CA VAL A 10 -23.69 -21.30 -15.41
C VAL A 10 -23.01 -21.59 -16.75
N LYS A 11 -23.78 -21.82 -17.82
CA LYS A 11 -23.22 -22.01 -19.17
C LYS A 11 -22.67 -20.70 -19.76
N SER A 12 -23.33 -19.56 -19.55
CA SER A 12 -22.84 -18.26 -20.04
C SER A 12 -21.56 -17.82 -19.33
N GLN A 13 -21.48 -18.01 -18.00
CA GLN A 13 -20.27 -17.73 -17.22
C GLN A 13 -19.10 -18.64 -17.62
N SER A 14 -19.36 -19.92 -17.92
CA SER A 14 -18.34 -20.85 -18.43
C SER A 14 -17.82 -20.48 -19.83
N ILE A 15 -18.66 -19.90 -20.69
CA ILE A 15 -18.25 -19.41 -22.02
C ILE A 15 -17.39 -18.16 -21.87
N ALA A 16 -17.79 -17.20 -21.03
CA ALA A 16 -17.02 -15.99 -20.75
C ALA A 16 -15.64 -16.31 -20.15
N ALA A 17 -15.57 -17.25 -19.20
CA ALA A 17 -14.31 -17.70 -18.61
C ALA A 17 -13.39 -18.39 -19.63
N LYS A 18 -13.96 -19.20 -20.55
CA LYS A 18 -13.18 -19.84 -21.63
C LYS A 18 -12.70 -18.83 -22.67
N GLN A 19 -13.47 -17.78 -22.92
CA GLN A 19 -13.07 -16.71 -23.82
C GLN A 19 -11.93 -15.88 -23.21
N MET A 20 -12.02 -15.51 -21.93
CA MET A 20 -10.94 -14.83 -21.20
C MET A 20 -9.67 -15.70 -21.14
N ALA A 21 -9.80 -17.00 -20.90
CA ALA A 21 -8.65 -17.92 -20.91
C ALA A 21 -8.00 -18.04 -22.30
N ASN A 22 -8.78 -18.04 -23.38
CA ASN A 22 -8.24 -18.06 -24.75
C ASN A 22 -7.58 -16.72 -25.13
N GLU A 23 -8.13 -15.59 -24.70
CA GLU A 23 -7.52 -14.26 -24.88
C GLU A 23 -6.18 -14.16 -24.14
N TYR A 24 -6.11 -14.73 -22.93
CA TYR A 24 -4.88 -14.82 -22.14
C TYR A 24 -3.81 -15.74 -22.77
N ILE A 25 -4.23 -16.88 -23.33
CA ILE A 25 -3.31 -17.81 -24.04
C ILE A 25 -2.78 -17.18 -25.33
N GLN A 26 -3.60 -16.40 -26.06
CA GLN A 26 -3.14 -15.65 -27.22
C GLN A 26 -2.18 -14.52 -26.84
N PHE A 27 -2.42 -13.83 -25.72
CA PHE A 27 -1.51 -12.81 -25.19
C PHE A 27 -0.12 -13.38 -24.82
N CYS A 28 -0.07 -14.61 -24.34
CA CYS A 28 1.17 -15.27 -23.94
C CYS A 28 1.96 -15.92 -25.10
N GLY A 29 1.39 -16.01 -26.31
CA GLY A 29 1.94 -16.77 -27.44
C GLY A 29 2.75 -15.96 -28.46
N THR A 30 4.03 -15.73 -28.19
CA THR A 30 5.24 -15.80 -29.07
C THR A 30 6.31 -14.74 -28.74
N PRO A 31 7.62 -15.09 -28.73
CA PRO A 31 8.63 -14.32 -27.97
C PRO A 31 9.39 -13.23 -28.75
N LYS A 32 9.02 -12.90 -30.00
CA LYS A 32 9.88 -12.10 -30.89
C LYS A 32 9.57 -10.60 -31.02
N GLU A 33 8.51 -10.09 -30.39
CA GLU A 33 8.16 -8.66 -30.43
C GLU A 33 8.13 -7.98 -29.03
N ARG A 34 8.63 -8.67 -27.99
CA ARG A 34 8.58 -8.21 -26.59
C ARG A 34 9.48 -7.01 -26.25
N GLY A 35 10.30 -6.50 -27.19
CA GLY A 35 11.08 -5.28 -26.95
C GLY A 35 10.29 -3.97 -27.03
N ASN A 36 9.15 -3.95 -27.73
CA ASN A 36 8.40 -2.71 -28.01
C ASN A 36 6.96 -2.68 -27.48
N ILE A 37 6.42 -3.82 -27.00
CA ILE A 37 5.04 -3.90 -26.49
C ILE A 37 4.98 -3.64 -24.98
N PHE A 38 6.02 -3.98 -24.21
CA PHE A 38 6.05 -3.68 -22.76
C PHE A 38 6.27 -2.19 -22.44
N MET A 39 6.78 -1.41 -23.39
CA MET A 39 6.89 0.05 -23.28
C MET A 39 5.63 0.80 -23.72
N ASN A 40 4.61 0.11 -24.26
CA ASN A 40 3.38 0.72 -24.79
C ASN A 40 2.11 -0.05 -24.40
N ALA A 41 2.15 -0.91 -23.38
CA ALA A 41 0.92 -1.35 -22.75
C ALA A 41 0.21 -0.10 -22.22
N PRO A 42 -1.04 0.17 -22.60
CA PRO A 42 -1.75 1.29 -22.00
C PRO A 42 -1.84 0.98 -20.51
N LEU A 43 -1.12 1.77 -19.70
CA LEU A 43 -1.52 2.04 -18.33
C LEU A 43 -3.03 2.24 -18.41
N SER A 44 -3.79 1.38 -17.71
CA SER A 44 -5.25 1.43 -17.67
C SER A 44 -5.70 2.89 -17.72
N SER A 45 -6.45 3.27 -18.75
CA SER A 45 -6.91 4.63 -18.99
C SER A 45 -7.97 5.08 -17.97
N LYS A 46 -8.09 4.40 -16.84
CA LYS A 46 -8.87 4.88 -15.70
C LYS A 46 -8.11 6.06 -15.09
N THR A 47 -8.62 7.25 -15.35
CA THR A 47 -8.31 8.41 -14.51
C THR A 47 -8.80 8.10 -13.11
N TYR A 48 -7.87 7.94 -12.18
CA TYR A 48 -8.17 7.87 -10.76
C TYR A 48 -8.57 9.26 -10.28
N ASP A 49 -9.79 9.39 -9.78
CA ASP A 49 -10.24 10.66 -9.23
C ASP A 49 -9.71 10.80 -7.80
N THR A 50 -9.05 11.94 -7.54
CA THR A 50 -8.59 12.28 -6.20
C THR A 50 -9.80 12.58 -5.32
N MET A 51 -10.03 11.72 -4.34
CA MET A 51 -11.13 11.90 -3.38
C MET A 51 -10.75 12.88 -2.27
N ILE A 52 -9.53 12.73 -1.74
CA ILE A 52 -9.05 13.50 -0.59
C ILE A 52 -7.56 13.77 -0.76
N THR A 53 -7.13 14.96 -0.36
CA THR A 53 -5.72 15.27 -0.12
C THR A 53 -5.56 15.72 1.33
N LEU A 54 -4.74 15.01 2.09
CA LEU A 54 -4.41 15.32 3.48
C LEU A 54 -3.02 15.96 3.53
N ASN A 55 -2.90 17.12 4.14
CA ASN A 55 -1.61 17.74 4.40
C ASN A 55 -0.95 17.06 5.60
N LEU A 56 0.30 16.63 5.45
CA LEU A 56 1.11 16.04 6.51
C LEU A 56 2.04 17.06 7.16
N ALA A 57 2.79 17.81 6.34
CA ALA A 57 3.69 18.89 6.74
C ALA A 57 4.19 19.64 5.50
N ASP A 58 4.30 20.97 5.54
CA ASP A 58 4.86 21.81 4.47
C ASP A 58 4.37 21.39 3.05
N ASP A 59 5.24 20.73 2.30
CA ASP A 59 5.09 20.23 0.92
C ASP A 59 4.76 18.74 0.82
N LYS A 60 4.31 18.10 1.91
CA LYS A 60 4.06 16.66 2.02
C LYS A 60 2.59 16.37 2.20
N TYR A 61 2.08 15.43 1.41
CA TYR A 61 0.67 15.11 1.35
C TYR A 61 0.42 13.61 1.27
N LEU A 62 -0.73 13.17 1.77
CA LEU A 62 -1.36 11.92 1.34
C LEU A 62 -2.45 12.24 0.34
N GLN A 63 -2.43 11.56 -0.81
CA GLN A 63 -3.51 11.61 -1.79
C GLN A 63 -4.22 10.27 -1.79
N ILE A 64 -5.52 10.31 -1.52
CA ILE A 64 -6.39 9.14 -1.57
C ILE A 64 -7.17 9.20 -2.87
N ASN A 65 -6.96 8.20 -3.73
CA ASN A 65 -7.58 8.12 -5.05
C ASN A 65 -8.43 6.85 -5.15
N SER A 66 -9.63 6.95 -5.73
CA SER A 66 -10.49 5.78 -6.00
C SER A 66 -10.47 5.44 -7.49
N GLU A 67 -10.68 4.15 -7.78
CA GLU A 67 -10.93 3.66 -9.15
C GLU A 67 -12.32 4.03 -9.69
N ASN A 68 -13.25 4.51 -8.84
CA ASN A 68 -14.61 4.86 -9.20
C ASN A 68 -14.77 6.36 -9.51
N ASP A 69 -15.85 6.71 -10.21
CA ASP A 69 -16.21 8.07 -10.65
C ASP A 69 -16.58 9.05 -9.50
N GLY A 70 -16.49 8.59 -8.26
CA GLY A 70 -16.69 9.39 -7.05
C GLY A 70 -18.13 9.80 -6.77
N GLU A 71 -19.11 9.40 -7.60
CA GLU A 71 -20.53 9.71 -7.39
C GLU A 71 -21.11 8.93 -6.20
N GLN A 72 -20.66 7.70 -6.01
CA GLN A 72 -20.98 6.85 -4.86
C GLN A 72 -19.69 6.20 -4.33
N ARG A 73 -19.61 6.05 -3.00
CA ARG A 73 -18.42 5.54 -2.31
C ARG A 73 -18.79 4.31 -1.52
N TYR A 74 -18.29 3.17 -1.94
CA TYR A 74 -18.55 1.91 -1.27
C TYR A 74 -17.36 1.49 -0.42
N PHE A 75 -17.68 0.72 0.61
CA PHE A 75 -16.72 0.14 1.55
C PHE A 75 -15.55 -0.56 0.83
N HIS A 76 -15.87 -1.32 -0.22
CA HIS A 76 -14.93 -2.15 -0.99
C HIS A 76 -14.36 -1.46 -2.23
N ASP A 77 -14.53 -0.14 -2.36
CA ASP A 77 -13.98 0.58 -3.51
C ASP A 77 -12.46 0.47 -3.53
N GLU A 78 -11.92 -0.02 -4.64
CA GLU A 78 -10.48 -0.16 -4.79
C GLU A 78 -9.85 1.24 -4.83
N THR A 79 -8.88 1.41 -3.93
CA THR A 79 -8.33 2.70 -3.54
C THR A 79 -6.82 2.62 -3.51
N THR A 80 -6.18 3.65 -4.01
CA THR A 80 -4.73 3.85 -3.90
C THR A 80 -4.46 5.05 -3.01
N ILE A 81 -3.66 4.86 -1.95
CA ILE A 81 -3.14 5.97 -1.14
C ILE A 81 -1.68 6.18 -1.47
N LYS A 82 -1.35 7.43 -1.80
CA LYS A 82 -0.01 7.84 -2.21
C LYS A 82 0.53 8.90 -1.28
N TYR A 83 1.80 8.82 -0.97
CA TYR A 83 2.57 9.92 -0.42
C TYR A 83 3.17 10.76 -1.54
N LEU A 84 3.09 12.08 -1.40
CA LEU A 84 3.67 13.04 -2.33
C LEU A 84 4.53 14.04 -1.58
N ASP A 85 5.71 14.32 -2.12
CA ASP A 85 6.52 15.48 -1.76
C ASP A 85 7.01 16.24 -3.00
N SER A 86 7.83 17.28 -2.81
CA SER A 86 8.38 18.08 -3.92
C SER A 86 9.24 17.31 -4.93
N LYS A 87 9.63 16.07 -4.63
CA LYS A 87 10.56 15.28 -5.44
C LYS A 87 9.93 14.03 -6.03
N ARG A 88 8.94 13.43 -5.37
CA ARG A 88 8.45 12.09 -5.73
C ARG A 88 7.04 11.79 -5.25
N GLU A 89 6.50 10.72 -5.82
CA GLU A 89 5.27 10.06 -5.47
C GLU A 89 5.60 8.61 -5.06
N ILE A 90 5.02 8.12 -3.96
CA ILE A 90 5.20 6.75 -3.46
C ILE A 90 3.83 6.16 -3.16
N ILE A 91 3.52 4.99 -3.71
CA ILE A 91 2.31 4.24 -3.34
C ILE A 91 2.55 3.57 -1.98
N LEU A 92 1.64 3.79 -1.03
CA LEU A 92 1.73 3.22 0.31
C LEU A 92 0.65 2.18 0.59
N PHE A 93 -0.48 2.26 -0.12
CA PHE A 93 -1.62 1.38 0.08
C PHE A 93 -2.35 1.16 -1.24
N LYS A 94 -2.80 -0.08 -1.47
CA LYS A 94 -3.67 -0.45 -2.58
C LYS A 94 -4.58 -1.61 -2.17
N ASP A 95 -5.79 -1.29 -1.74
CA ASP A 95 -6.83 -2.25 -1.39
C ASP A 95 -8.17 -1.48 -1.23
N SER A 96 -9.08 -1.94 -0.39
CA SER A 96 -10.37 -1.31 -0.11
C SER A 96 -10.25 0.06 0.57
N LEU A 97 -11.14 0.97 0.16
CA LEU A 97 -11.25 2.34 0.68
C LEU A 97 -11.37 2.38 2.20
N HIS A 98 -12.26 1.55 2.76
CA HIS A 98 -12.50 1.55 4.19
C HIS A 98 -11.24 1.17 4.97
N GLU A 99 -10.57 0.08 4.59
CA GLU A 99 -9.37 -0.40 5.27
C GLU A 99 -8.27 0.66 5.26
N GLY A 100 -8.03 1.29 4.11
CA GLY A 100 -7.06 2.37 4.01
C GLY A 100 -7.35 3.49 5.00
N LEU A 101 -8.56 4.07 4.95
CA LEU A 101 -8.93 5.22 5.77
C LEU A 101 -9.04 4.91 7.26
N GLU A 102 -9.60 3.75 7.61
CA GLU A 102 -9.81 3.32 8.99
C GLU A 102 -8.47 3.06 9.69
N SER A 103 -7.54 2.39 9.01
CA SER A 103 -6.19 2.12 9.53
C SER A 103 -5.41 3.41 9.79
N LEU A 104 -5.46 4.39 8.89
CA LEU A 104 -4.87 5.72 9.15
C LEU A 104 -5.51 6.43 10.35
N LYS A 105 -6.84 6.45 10.42
CA LYS A 105 -7.55 7.09 11.53
C LYS A 105 -7.15 6.48 12.87
N ASN A 106 -7.11 5.16 12.95
CA ASN A 106 -6.79 4.44 14.19
C ASN A 106 -5.33 4.70 14.62
N MET A 107 -4.38 4.65 13.69
CA MET A 107 -2.98 4.95 13.99
C MET A 107 -2.76 6.41 14.41
N LEU A 108 -3.51 7.37 13.84
CA LEU A 108 -3.50 8.76 14.29
C LEU A 108 -4.07 8.91 15.70
N LEU A 109 -5.15 8.21 16.05
CA LEU A 109 -5.73 8.25 17.40
C LEU A 109 -4.78 7.67 18.46
N LEU A 110 -4.18 6.51 18.19
CA LEU A 110 -3.19 5.89 19.07
C LEU A 110 -1.97 6.79 19.28
N SER A 111 -1.42 7.34 18.19
CA SER A 111 -0.27 8.26 18.27
C SER A 111 -0.60 9.59 18.96
N LEU A 112 -1.82 10.11 18.80
CA LEU A 112 -2.29 11.26 19.57
C LEU A 112 -2.32 10.97 21.06
N ASN A 113 -2.64 9.75 21.48
CA ASN A 113 -2.61 9.37 22.89
C ASN A 113 -1.22 9.00 23.43
N ASN A 114 -0.18 9.02 22.59
CA ASN A 114 1.18 8.55 22.89
C ASN A 114 1.25 7.04 23.19
N GLU A 115 0.39 6.25 22.56
CA GLU A 115 0.28 4.80 22.78
C GLU A 115 1.22 3.97 21.90
N LEU A 116 2.03 4.62 21.04
CA LEU A 116 2.94 3.96 20.11
C LEU A 116 4.42 4.31 20.37
N PRO A 117 4.97 4.12 21.58
CA PRO A 117 6.33 4.56 21.91
C PRO A 117 7.41 3.68 21.27
N VAL A 118 8.37 4.31 20.58
CA VAL A 118 9.57 3.61 20.08
C VAL A 118 10.82 3.93 20.90
N SER A 119 11.74 2.96 20.94
CA SER A 119 13.06 3.15 21.56
C SER A 119 13.91 4.16 20.77
N GLU A 120 14.94 4.74 21.40
CA GLU A 120 15.87 5.62 20.67
C GLU A 120 16.63 4.87 19.56
N LYS A 121 16.99 3.62 19.81
CA LYS A 121 17.64 2.76 18.81
C LYS A 121 16.73 2.61 17.58
N THR A 122 15.49 2.17 17.79
CA THR A 122 14.49 1.97 16.75
C THR A 122 14.18 3.26 16.00
N PHE A 123 14.11 4.40 16.70
CA PHE A 123 13.91 5.70 16.05
C PHE A 123 15.04 6.07 15.08
N LEU A 124 16.29 5.79 15.47
CA LEU A 124 17.48 6.13 14.66
C LEU A 124 17.68 5.19 13.48
N THR A 125 17.39 3.89 13.64
CA THR A 125 17.54 2.90 12.56
C THR A 125 16.30 2.78 11.69
N GLY A 126 15.13 2.91 12.29
CA GLY A 126 13.83 2.81 11.65
C GLY A 126 13.01 1.62 12.07
N VAL A 127 11.70 1.79 12.10
CA VAL A 127 10.79 0.66 12.28
C VAL A 127 10.84 -0.26 11.06
N GLY A 128 10.89 0.32 9.85
CA GLY A 128 11.04 -0.45 8.62
C GLY A 128 12.36 -1.23 8.55
N TYR A 129 13.43 -0.73 9.18
CA TYR A 129 14.70 -1.45 9.26
C TYR A 129 14.55 -2.73 10.09
N GLU A 130 13.90 -2.61 11.26
CA GLU A 130 13.61 -3.75 12.13
C GLU A 130 12.64 -4.73 11.46
N TRP A 131 11.64 -4.22 10.73
CA TRP A 131 10.69 -5.03 9.97
C TRP A 131 11.38 -5.84 8.87
N ASN A 132 12.30 -5.26 8.10
CA ASN A 132 13.05 -6.01 7.08
C ASN A 132 13.88 -7.14 7.69
N ILE A 133 14.51 -6.92 8.85
CA ILE A 133 15.24 -7.98 9.57
C ILE A 133 14.28 -9.08 10.04
N TYR A 134 13.13 -8.70 10.60
CA TYR A 134 12.13 -9.66 11.05
C TYR A 134 11.61 -10.49 9.88
N TYR A 135 11.15 -9.83 8.82
CA TYR A 135 10.52 -10.46 7.66
C TYR A 135 11.48 -11.43 6.95
N HIS A 136 12.73 -11.02 6.75
CA HIS A 136 13.75 -11.85 6.09
C HIS A 136 14.06 -13.14 6.86
N ASN A 137 13.89 -13.13 8.19
CA ASN A 137 14.17 -14.29 9.05
C ASN A 137 12.89 -14.92 9.62
N LEU A 138 11.74 -14.75 8.95
CA LEU A 138 10.44 -15.27 9.40
C LEU A 138 10.46 -16.77 9.71
N ASP A 139 11.21 -17.56 8.92
CA ASP A 139 11.34 -19.00 9.14
C ASP A 139 12.12 -19.35 10.43
N GLU A 140 12.91 -18.41 10.95
CA GLU A 140 13.69 -18.56 12.19
C GLU A 140 12.97 -17.98 13.41
N PHE A 141 12.10 -16.98 13.22
CA PHE A 141 11.33 -16.35 14.28
C PHE A 141 10.01 -17.10 14.56
N SER A 142 9.87 -17.63 15.78
CA SER A 142 8.58 -18.11 16.28
C SER A 142 7.79 -17.03 17.05
N GLU A 143 8.27 -15.78 17.02
CA GLU A 143 7.76 -14.66 17.82
C GLU A 143 6.88 -13.73 16.97
N GLU A 144 6.00 -13.01 17.67
CA GLU A 144 5.16 -11.96 17.08
C GLU A 144 6.03 -10.85 16.46
N ASP A 145 5.56 -10.25 15.37
CA ASP A 145 6.27 -9.17 14.68
C ASP A 145 6.45 -7.98 15.64
N PRO A 146 7.69 -7.62 16.00
CA PRO A 146 7.95 -6.55 16.97
C PRO A 146 7.54 -5.16 16.45
N THR A 147 7.23 -5.05 15.17
CA THR A 147 6.89 -3.80 14.48
C THR A 147 5.41 -3.66 14.15
N GLU A 148 4.61 -4.73 14.31
CA GLU A 148 3.18 -4.76 13.92
C GLU A 148 2.38 -3.62 14.55
N LEU A 149 2.67 -3.31 15.82
CA LEU A 149 2.01 -2.24 16.57
C LEU A 149 2.11 -0.85 15.89
N TYR A 150 3.18 -0.61 15.11
CA TYR A 150 3.44 0.68 14.46
C TYR A 150 3.03 0.70 12.98
N SER A 151 2.69 -0.45 12.42
CA SER A 151 2.42 -0.62 11.01
C SER A 151 1.19 0.18 10.60
N LEU A 152 1.32 0.95 9.52
CA LEU A 152 0.19 1.64 8.92
C LEU A 152 -0.26 0.90 7.66
N TRP A 153 0.60 0.87 6.64
CA TRP A 153 0.30 0.22 5.36
C TRP A 153 1.56 -0.33 4.71
N SER A 154 1.40 -1.37 3.90
CA SER A 154 2.41 -1.89 2.99
C SER A 154 1.79 -2.26 1.65
N VAL A 155 2.61 -2.18 0.61
CA VAL A 155 2.34 -2.73 -0.73
C VAL A 155 3.54 -3.54 -1.18
N SER A 156 3.41 -4.32 -2.27
CA SER A 156 4.56 -5.00 -2.86
C SER A 156 5.71 -4.01 -3.14
N PRO A 157 6.97 -4.35 -2.82
CA PRO A 157 8.15 -3.52 -3.11
C PRO A 157 8.34 -3.22 -4.61
N GLU A 158 7.70 -3.98 -5.52
CA GLU A 158 7.69 -3.66 -6.96
C GLU A 158 6.85 -2.41 -7.29
N ILE A 159 5.93 -2.04 -6.40
CA ILE A 159 4.91 -1.00 -6.65
C ILE A 159 5.15 0.22 -5.74
N GLY A 160 5.63 0.01 -4.51
CA GLY A 160 5.79 1.10 -3.55
C GLY A 160 6.51 0.68 -2.27
N SER A 161 6.23 1.41 -1.20
CA SER A 161 6.93 1.27 0.08
C SER A 161 5.95 0.94 1.21
N ALA A 162 6.49 0.57 2.37
CA ALA A 162 5.72 0.43 3.59
C ALA A 162 5.81 1.70 4.45
N SER A 163 4.85 1.87 5.36
CA SER A 163 4.73 3.06 6.21
C SER A 163 4.33 2.72 7.64
N TRP A 164 4.78 3.57 8.57
CA TRP A 164 4.57 3.41 10.01
C TRP A 164 4.27 4.75 10.68
N ILE A 165 3.53 4.71 11.79
CA ILE A 165 3.31 5.86 12.68
C ILE A 165 3.70 5.49 14.11
N TYR A 166 4.45 6.35 14.78
CA TYR A 166 4.89 6.11 16.15
C TYR A 166 5.18 7.40 16.93
N ASN A 167 5.47 7.23 18.22
CA ASN A 167 5.78 8.29 19.17
C ASN A 167 7.22 8.24 19.66
N ARG A 168 7.87 9.41 19.69
CA ARG A 168 9.15 9.61 20.36
C ARG A 168 9.18 10.99 21.01
N ASN A 169 9.56 11.07 22.29
CA ASN A 169 9.61 12.32 23.05
C ASN A 169 8.30 13.15 22.96
N SER A 170 7.14 12.48 23.04
CA SER A 170 5.80 13.09 22.92
C SER A 170 5.50 13.75 21.56
N GLN A 171 6.34 13.53 20.55
CA GLN A 171 6.08 13.88 19.16
C GLN A 171 5.55 12.67 18.40
N ILE A 172 4.82 12.92 17.33
CA ILE A 172 4.29 11.90 16.41
C ILE A 172 5.19 11.92 15.18
N PHE A 173 5.59 10.76 14.70
CA PHE A 173 6.40 10.60 13.51
C PHE A 173 5.69 9.72 12.49
N PHE A 174 5.86 10.09 11.22
CA PHE A 174 5.47 9.30 10.07
C PHE A 174 6.74 8.81 9.38
N GLU A 175 6.81 7.52 9.15
CA GLU A 175 7.93 6.85 8.48
C GLU A 175 7.44 6.18 7.20
N ILE A 176 8.25 6.28 6.14
CA ILE A 176 8.13 5.51 4.90
C ILE A 176 9.48 4.86 4.65
N SER A 177 9.48 3.57 4.41
CA SER A 177 10.72 2.81 4.23
C SER A 177 10.61 1.76 3.14
N PRO A 178 11.72 1.49 2.42
CA PRO A 178 11.76 0.43 1.43
C PRO A 178 11.68 -0.94 2.10
N GLN A 179 11.24 -1.92 1.32
CA GLN A 179 11.14 -3.32 1.69
C GLN A 179 12.08 -4.13 0.80
N TYR A 180 12.71 -5.16 1.34
CA TYR A 180 13.59 -6.03 0.58
C TYR A 180 12.79 -6.85 -0.43
N LEU A 181 13.02 -6.58 -1.73
CA LEU A 181 12.23 -7.11 -2.83
C LEU A 181 12.18 -8.66 -2.86
N TRP A 182 13.32 -9.30 -2.64
CA TRP A 182 13.49 -10.73 -2.89
C TRP A 182 12.82 -11.64 -1.85
N ASP A 183 12.30 -11.07 -0.75
CA ASP A 183 11.42 -11.82 0.18
C ASP A 183 9.99 -11.98 -0.37
N PHE A 184 9.62 -11.23 -1.42
CA PHE A 184 8.25 -11.18 -1.95
C PHE A 184 8.08 -11.76 -3.35
N ILE A 185 9.19 -12.00 -4.05
CA ILE A 185 9.16 -12.49 -5.44
C ILE A 185 10.06 -13.71 -5.61
N ASP A 186 9.57 -14.69 -6.38
CA ASP A 186 10.39 -15.80 -6.84
C ASP A 186 11.40 -15.25 -7.85
N SER A 187 12.68 -15.32 -7.51
CA SER A 187 13.71 -14.80 -8.39
C SER A 187 13.74 -15.54 -9.72
N ASN A 188 13.60 -14.82 -10.83
CA ASN A 188 13.86 -15.39 -12.15
C ASN A 188 15.37 -15.55 -12.37
N VAL A 189 15.77 -16.61 -13.08
CA VAL A 189 17.17 -17.05 -13.27
C VAL A 189 18.11 -16.00 -13.92
N ASN A 190 17.61 -14.85 -14.34
CA ASN A 190 18.36 -13.83 -15.09
C ASN A 190 18.31 -12.42 -14.47
N GLU A 191 17.80 -12.24 -13.26
CA GLU A 191 17.80 -10.92 -12.60
C GLU A 191 19.01 -10.80 -11.67
N GLU A 192 19.71 -9.66 -11.73
CA GLU A 192 20.78 -9.35 -10.77
C GLU A 192 20.15 -9.13 -9.40
N GLN A 193 20.35 -10.09 -8.50
CA GLN A 193 19.85 -10.04 -7.14
C GLN A 193 20.85 -9.32 -6.23
N THR A 194 20.45 -8.16 -5.69
CA THR A 194 21.10 -7.55 -4.53
C THR A 194 20.88 -8.45 -3.32
N SER A 195 21.93 -8.78 -2.56
CA SER A 195 21.77 -9.59 -1.34
C SER A 195 21.04 -8.81 -0.24
N PHE A 196 20.49 -9.52 0.75
CA PHE A 196 19.85 -8.87 1.89
C PHE A 196 20.84 -7.99 2.65
N GLU A 197 22.08 -8.45 2.84
CA GLU A 197 23.14 -7.68 3.49
C GLU A 197 23.47 -6.41 2.71
N GLU A 198 23.62 -6.49 1.39
CA GLU A 198 23.86 -5.32 0.53
C GLU A 198 22.70 -4.30 0.59
N PHE A 199 21.46 -4.79 0.64
CA PHE A 199 20.28 -3.95 0.85
C PHE A 199 20.33 -3.26 2.21
N MET A 200 20.59 -3.99 3.30
CA MET A 200 20.63 -3.43 4.66
C MET A 200 21.81 -2.47 4.87
N GLU A 201 22.95 -2.68 4.21
CA GLU A 201 24.11 -1.77 4.26
C GLU A 201 23.80 -0.40 3.62
N SER A 202 22.94 -0.38 2.61
CA SER A 202 22.54 0.83 1.89
C SER A 202 21.20 1.40 2.37
N TYR A 203 20.56 0.77 3.36
CA TYR A 203 19.23 1.12 3.82
C TYR A 203 19.17 2.56 4.34
N THR A 204 18.18 3.29 3.83
CA THR A 204 17.75 4.58 4.37
C THR A 204 16.23 4.68 4.24
N PHE A 205 15.61 5.39 5.18
CA PHE A 205 14.21 5.79 5.05
C PHE A 205 13.96 6.46 3.71
N ASP A 206 12.81 6.16 3.10
CA ASP A 206 12.29 7.05 2.08
C ASP A 206 11.93 8.39 2.75
N ALA A 207 11.13 8.38 3.80
CA ALA A 207 10.81 9.59 4.55
C ALA A 207 10.69 9.30 6.04
N GLN A 208 11.15 10.25 6.86
CA GLN A 208 10.88 10.26 8.29
C GLN A 208 10.73 11.73 8.72
N PHE A 209 9.57 12.08 9.28
CA PHE A 209 9.32 13.45 9.73
C PHE A 209 8.26 13.48 10.83
N SER A 210 8.27 14.56 11.61
CA SER A 210 7.29 14.77 12.67
C SER A 210 5.98 15.30 12.10
N LEU A 211 4.86 14.77 12.59
CA LEU A 211 3.52 15.31 12.36
C LEU A 211 3.14 16.27 13.49
N ASP A 212 2.66 17.47 13.13
CA ASP A 212 2.08 18.38 14.12
C ASP A 212 0.78 17.79 14.66
N ARG A 213 0.62 17.79 15.99
CA ARG A 213 -0.55 17.18 16.65
C ARG A 213 -1.87 17.81 16.22
N LYS A 214 -1.91 19.10 15.89
CA LYS A 214 -3.11 19.77 15.36
C LYS A 214 -3.44 19.25 13.98
N VAL A 215 -2.43 19.04 13.13
CA VAL A 215 -2.60 18.43 11.80
C VAL A 215 -3.19 17.03 11.95
N CYS A 216 -2.67 16.20 12.85
CA CYS A 216 -3.24 14.87 13.12
C CYS A 216 -4.72 14.94 13.57
N ILE A 217 -5.06 15.88 14.46
CA ILE A 217 -6.46 16.07 14.92
C ILE A 217 -7.38 16.50 13.76
N GLU A 218 -6.90 17.37 12.88
CA GLU A 218 -7.66 17.79 11.69
C GLU A 218 -7.84 16.64 10.70
N MET A 219 -6.79 15.84 10.46
CA MET A 219 -6.88 14.63 9.64
C MET A 219 -7.91 13.65 10.19
N VAL A 220 -7.89 13.37 11.50
CA VAL A 220 -8.88 12.48 12.13
C VAL A 220 -10.31 12.96 11.87
N LYS A 221 -10.59 14.26 12.04
CA LYS A 221 -11.93 14.81 11.76
C LYS A 221 -12.34 14.66 10.29
N ILE A 222 -11.41 14.87 9.37
CA ILE A 222 -11.66 14.68 7.94
C ILE A 222 -11.97 13.21 7.65
N LEU A 223 -11.18 12.29 8.20
CA LEU A 223 -11.35 10.85 8.03
C LEU A 223 -12.68 10.37 8.63
N GLU A 224 -13.04 10.78 9.84
CA GLU A 224 -14.32 10.46 10.46
C GLU A 224 -15.50 10.96 9.62
N GLY A 225 -15.41 12.21 9.14
CA GLY A 225 -16.41 12.78 8.25
C GLY A 225 -16.54 11.98 6.96
N PHE A 226 -15.42 11.58 6.35
CA PHE A 226 -15.41 10.82 5.11
C PHE A 226 -15.96 9.40 5.30
N LEU A 227 -15.49 8.68 6.32
CA LEU A 227 -15.95 7.33 6.65
C LEU A 227 -17.45 7.27 6.98
N SER A 228 -18.02 8.32 7.57
CA SER A 228 -19.46 8.40 7.82
C SER A 228 -20.32 8.47 6.54
N THR A 229 -19.71 8.74 5.39
CA THR A 229 -20.37 8.80 4.07
C THR A 229 -20.16 7.57 3.21
N VAL A 230 -19.35 6.61 3.67
CA VAL A 230 -19.08 5.36 2.94
C VAL A 230 -20.26 4.41 3.11
N GLU A 231 -20.83 3.96 1.99
CA GLU A 231 -21.91 2.99 1.97
C GLU A 231 -21.38 1.56 2.17
N LEU A 232 -22.13 0.75 2.91
CA LEU A 232 -21.82 -0.67 3.17
C LEU A 232 -22.14 -1.55 1.96
#